data_AF-A0A840QCJ5-F1
#
_entry.id   AF-A0A840QCJ5-F1
#
_cell.length_a   1.000
_cell.length_b   1.000
_cell.length_c   1.000
_cell.angle_alpha   90.00
_cell.angle_beta   90.00
_cell.angle_gamma   90.00
#
_symmetry.space_group_name_H-M   'P 1'
#
loop_
_entity.id
_entity.type
_entity.pdbx_description
1 polymer ?
#
loop_
_entity_poly.entity_id
_entity_poly.type
_entity_poly.pdbx_seq_one_letter_code
_entity_poly.pdbx_strand_id
1 'polypeptide(L)'
;MKQELAERQTSLLARRDDVVYWIVPSGAKVRHGITDKPGRWPAGTEVSALCGQGVKIPLPTPLPAVPKSTSITAQCDGCLEEYRLRGSPSTVWDF
;
A
#
# COMPACT_ATOMS: atom_id res chain seq x y z
N MET A 1 33.91 -1.58 10.64
CA MET A 1 33.32 -0.22 10.82
C MET A 1 32.67 0.35 9.56
N LYS A 2 33.31 0.36 8.38
CA LYS A 2 32.68 0.89 7.14
C LYS A 2 31.54 0.03 6.59
N GLN A 3 31.60 -1.30 6.72
CA GLN A 3 30.53 -2.22 6.30
C GLN A 3 29.25 -2.06 7.15
N GLU A 4 29.40 -1.95 8.47
CA GLU A 4 28.29 -1.79 9.42
C GLU A 4 27.54 -0.46 9.25
N LEU A 5 28.26 0.60 8.83
CA LEU A 5 27.65 1.90 8.50
C LEU A 5 26.89 1.83 7.17
N ALA A 6 27.42 1.10 6.17
CA ALA A 6 26.76 0.89 4.88
C ALA A 6 25.52 0.00 5.01
N GLU A 7 25.53 -1.01 5.88
CA GLU A 7 24.36 -1.84 6.21
C GLU A 7 23.29 -1.05 6.97
N ARG A 8 23.69 -0.19 7.92
CA ARG A 8 22.76 0.71 8.61
C ARG A 8 22.16 1.77 7.68
N GLN A 9 22.93 2.30 6.75
CA GLN A 9 22.49 3.33 5.80
C GLN A 9 21.62 2.73 4.68
N THR A 10 21.90 1.49 4.24
CA THR A 10 21.03 0.69 3.38
C THR A 10 19.73 0.31 4.09
N SER A 11 19.81 -0.06 5.39
CA SER A 11 18.65 -0.35 6.24
C SER A 11 17.77 0.88 6.47
N LEU A 12 18.34 2.08 6.64
CA LEU A 12 17.58 3.31 6.83
C LEU A 12 16.92 3.83 5.55
N LEU A 13 17.51 3.56 4.38
CA LEU A 13 16.90 3.89 3.08
C LEU A 13 15.83 2.87 2.67
N ALA A 14 16.00 1.58 3.00
CA ALA A 14 14.96 0.56 2.85
C ALA A 14 13.69 0.89 3.66
N ARG A 15 13.84 1.47 4.86
CA ARG A 15 12.73 1.84 5.77
C ARG A 15 11.64 2.74 5.18
N ARG A 16 11.86 3.39 4.03
CA ARG A 16 10.83 4.23 3.36
C ARG A 16 10.08 3.52 2.24
N ASP A 17 10.62 2.42 1.69
CA ASP A 17 9.92 1.53 0.75
C ASP A 17 9.15 0.41 1.48
N ASP A 18 9.16 0.43 2.82
CA ASP A 18 8.57 -0.59 3.69
C ASP A 18 7.13 -0.28 4.14
N VAL A 19 6.52 0.86 3.75
CA VAL A 19 5.15 1.19 4.16
C VAL A 19 4.14 0.44 3.30
N VAL A 20 3.20 -0.23 3.95
CA VAL A 20 2.04 -0.84 3.27
C VAL A 20 0.89 0.16 3.21
N TYR A 21 0.45 0.47 2.00
CA TYR A 21 -0.69 1.33 1.73
C TYR A 21 -1.92 0.46 1.46
N TRP A 22 -2.93 0.58 2.31
CA TRP A 22 -4.19 -0.15 2.18
C TRP A 22 -5.18 0.64 1.34
N ILE A 23 -5.23 0.31 0.05
CA ILE A 23 -6.16 0.91 -0.91
C ILE A 23 -7.39 0.03 -1.11
N VAL A 24 -8.52 0.62 -1.51
CA VAL A 24 -9.64 -0.13 -2.09
C VAL A 24 -9.54 0.01 -3.61
N PRO A 25 -9.16 -1.05 -4.35
CA PRO A 25 -9.15 -1.01 -5.81
C PRO A 25 -10.54 -0.72 -6.38
N SER A 26 -10.61 -0.15 -7.58
CA SER A 26 -11.90 0.13 -8.23
C SER A 26 -12.78 -1.12 -8.32
N GLY A 27 -13.98 -1.07 -7.71
CA GLY A 27 -14.94 -2.17 -7.69
C GLY A 27 -14.72 -3.23 -6.61
N ALA A 28 -13.64 -3.13 -5.82
CA ALA A 28 -13.38 -4.07 -4.73
C ALA A 28 -14.23 -3.78 -3.49
N LYS A 29 -14.43 -4.81 -2.66
CA LYS A 29 -15.12 -4.73 -1.37
C LYS A 29 -14.18 -4.92 -0.17
N VAL A 30 -12.89 -5.08 -0.45
CA VAL A 30 -11.83 -5.27 0.55
C VAL A 30 -10.62 -4.44 0.16
N ARG A 31 -9.77 -4.13 1.13
CA ARG A 31 -8.52 -3.41 0.93
C ARG A 31 -7.40 -4.35 0.52
N HIS A 32 -6.63 -3.95 -0.47
CA HIS A 32 -5.37 -4.60 -0.83
C HIS A 32 -4.21 -3.74 -0.36
N GLY A 33 -3.20 -4.39 0.22
CA GLY A 33 -1.94 -3.75 0.59
C GLY A 33 -1.04 -3.65 -0.64
N ILE A 34 -0.50 -2.46 -0.90
CA ILE A 34 0.54 -2.22 -1.91
C ILE A 34 1.74 -1.54 -1.25
N THR A 35 2.94 -1.71 -1.80
CA THR A 35 4.15 -0.98 -1.36
C THR A 35 4.45 0.22 -2.25
N ASP A 36 3.84 0.27 -3.43
CA ASP A 36 3.88 1.44 -4.29
C ASP A 36 3.20 2.63 -3.59
N LYS A 37 4.00 3.68 -3.34
CA LYS A 37 3.49 4.93 -2.77
C LYS A 37 2.34 5.48 -3.62
N PRO A 38 1.16 5.72 -3.03
CA PRO A 38 0.05 6.35 -3.72
C PRO A 38 0.42 7.72 -4.32
N GLY A 39 -0.06 7.99 -5.53
CA GLY A 39 0.32 9.16 -6.33
C GLY A 39 1.59 8.96 -7.17
N ARG A 40 2.33 7.85 -6.99
CA ARG A 40 3.42 7.45 -7.92
C ARG A 40 2.87 7.10 -9.31
N TRP A 41 1.71 6.45 -9.35
CA TRP A 41 1.09 5.96 -10.57
C TRP A 41 -0.24 6.68 -10.83
N PRO A 42 -0.60 6.90 -12.12
CA PRO A 42 -1.92 7.36 -12.48
C PRO A 42 -3.03 6.42 -11.98
N ALA A 43 -4.22 6.97 -11.77
CA ALA A 43 -5.40 6.15 -11.50
C ALA A 43 -5.68 5.19 -12.68
N GLY A 44 -6.11 3.97 -12.35
CA GLY A 44 -6.34 2.90 -13.32
C GLY A 44 -5.10 2.09 -13.68
N THR A 45 -3.89 2.54 -13.33
CA THR A 45 -2.66 1.74 -13.48
C THR A 45 -2.76 0.48 -12.62
N GLU A 46 -2.41 -0.66 -13.20
CA GLU A 46 -2.31 -1.92 -12.49
C GLU A 46 -0.97 -2.02 -11.75
N VAL A 47 -1.04 -2.35 -10.46
CA VAL A 47 0.13 -2.56 -9.58
C VAL A 47 -0.02 -3.89 -8.85
N SER A 48 1.10 -4.43 -8.38
CA SER A 48 1.08 -5.68 -7.61
C SER A 48 0.68 -5.41 -6.15
N ALA A 49 -0.36 -6.09 -5.69
CA ALA A 49 -0.69 -6.18 -4.28
C ALA A 49 0.23 -7.19 -3.56
N LEU A 50 0.27 -7.11 -2.22
CA LEU A 50 1.03 -8.05 -1.39
C LEU A 50 0.62 -9.51 -1.63
N CYS A 51 -0.66 -9.78 -1.89
CA CYS A 51 -1.15 -11.13 -2.23
C CYS A 51 -0.75 -11.62 -3.63
N GLY A 52 0.05 -10.85 -4.38
CA GLY A 52 0.48 -11.16 -5.74
C GLY A 52 -0.54 -10.83 -6.83
N GLN A 53 -1.74 -10.39 -6.48
CA GLN A 53 -2.75 -9.99 -7.47
C GLN A 53 -2.45 -8.62 -8.08
N GLY A 54 -2.74 -8.47 -9.37
CA GLY A 54 -2.80 -7.17 -10.02
C GLY A 54 -4.04 -6.41 -9.55
N VAL A 55 -3.85 -5.19 -9.03
CA VAL A 55 -4.93 -4.30 -8.60
C VAL A 55 -4.78 -2.94 -9.25
N LYS A 56 -5.91 -2.32 -9.62
CA LYS A 56 -5.89 -0.98 -10.21
C LYS A 56 -5.88 0.09 -9.12
N ILE A 57 -4.99 1.07 -9.27
CA ILE A 57 -4.97 2.27 -8.44
C ILE A 57 -6.32 2.98 -8.56
N PRO A 58 -7.01 3.28 -7.45
CA PRO A 58 -8.31 3.94 -7.50
C PRO A 58 -8.19 5.38 -7.99
N LEU A 59 -9.30 5.91 -8.50
CA LEU A 59 -9.42 7.32 -8.84
C LEU A 59 -9.46 8.17 -7.56
N PRO A 60 -8.78 9.34 -7.54
CA PRO A 60 -8.92 10.29 -6.45
C PRO A 60 -10.37 10.76 -6.32
N THR A 61 -10.85 10.86 -5.09
CA THR A 61 -12.12 11.52 -4.80
C THR A 61 -11.92 13.02 -4.91
N PRO A 62 -12.70 13.73 -5.75
CA PRO A 62 -12.59 15.17 -5.85
C PRO A 62 -12.91 15.85 -4.51
N LEU A 63 -12.07 16.77 -4.05
CA LEU A 63 -12.38 17.61 -2.90
C LEU A 63 -13.63 18.46 -3.20
N PRO A 64 -14.60 18.61 -2.25
CA PRO A 64 -14.57 18.20 -0.85
C PRO A 64 -15.27 16.86 -0.56
N ALA A 65 -15.50 16.00 -1.57
CA ALA A 65 -16.25 14.77 -1.38
C ALA A 65 -15.49 13.76 -0.51
N VAL A 66 -16.25 12.89 0.18
CA VAL A 66 -15.70 11.81 1.00
C VAL A 66 -15.58 10.54 0.14
N PRO A 67 -14.45 9.82 0.19
CA PRO A 67 -14.28 8.59 -0.56
C PRO A 67 -15.31 7.54 -0.16
N LYS A 68 -15.94 6.89 -1.14
CA LYS A 68 -16.87 5.77 -0.86
C LYS A 68 -16.18 4.59 -0.17
N SER A 69 -14.85 4.49 -0.31
CA SER A 69 -14.03 3.45 0.31
C SER A 69 -13.85 3.63 1.81
N THR A 70 -14.16 4.80 2.38
CA THR A 70 -13.95 5.08 3.81
C THR A 70 -14.73 4.12 4.72
N SER A 71 -15.89 3.62 4.28
CA SER A 71 -16.66 2.62 5.03
C SER A 71 -16.14 1.17 4.90
N ILE A 72 -15.23 0.92 3.96
CA ILE A 72 -14.67 -0.41 3.72
C ILE A 72 -13.47 -0.58 4.65
N THR A 73 -13.62 -1.45 5.65
CA THR A 73 -12.58 -1.73 6.64
C THR A 73 -11.96 -3.12 6.46
N ALA A 74 -12.65 -4.04 5.78
CA ALA A 74 -12.15 -5.38 5.51
C ALA A 74 -10.87 -5.34 4.66
N GLN A 75 -9.90 -6.17 5.01
CA GLN A 75 -8.64 -6.34 4.28
C GLN A 75 -8.63 -7.70 3.59
N CYS A 76 -7.96 -7.80 2.44
CA CYS A 76 -7.73 -9.07 1.76
C CYS A 76 -6.88 -9.99 2.66
N ASP A 77 -7.35 -11.22 2.90
CA ASP A 77 -6.68 -12.18 3.79
C ASP A 77 -5.23 -12.47 3.36
N GLY A 78 -4.98 -12.65 2.06
CA GLY A 78 -3.63 -12.88 1.53
C GLY A 78 -2.70 -11.67 1.72
N CYS A 79 -3.21 -10.45 1.54
CA CYS A 79 -2.42 -9.25 1.84
C CYS A 79 -2.13 -9.13 3.35
N LEU A 80 -3.10 -9.51 4.18
CA LEU A 80 -3.00 -9.43 5.63
C LEU A 80 -1.99 -10.44 6.20
N GLU A 81 -1.94 -11.65 5.65
CA GLU A 81 -0.93 -12.66 5.98
C GLU A 81 0.47 -12.16 5.64
N GLU A 82 0.69 -11.70 4.41
CA GLU A 82 1.98 -11.15 3.96
C GLU A 82 2.40 -9.93 4.77
N TYR A 83 1.46 -9.04 5.08
CA TYR A 83 1.72 -7.88 5.94
C TYR A 83 2.20 -8.29 7.33
N ARG A 84 1.56 -9.29 7.95
CA ARG A 84 1.92 -9.79 9.28
C ARG A 84 3.32 -10.39 9.30
N LEU A 85 3.70 -11.11 8.25
CA LEU A 85 5.06 -11.67 8.10
C LEU A 85 6.12 -10.56 7.99
N ARG A 86 5.79 -9.46 7.31
CA ARG A 86 6.70 -8.33 7.11
C ARG A 86 6.90 -7.47 8.36
N GLY A 87 5.85 -7.24 9.14
CA GLY A 87 5.91 -6.32 10.29
C GLY A 87 6.13 -4.85 9.92
N SER A 88 5.84 -4.51 8.65
CA SER A 88 5.94 -3.17 8.09
C SER A 88 5.03 -2.16 8.79
N PRO A 89 5.40 -0.86 8.85
CA PRO A 89 4.41 0.18 9.08
C PRO A 89 3.33 0.15 8.00
N SER A 90 2.11 0.54 8.34
CA SER A 90 1.03 0.65 7.35
C SER A 90 0.15 1.86 7.56
N THR A 91 -0.55 2.25 6.49
CA THR A 91 -1.55 3.31 6.54
C THR A 91 -2.70 2.99 5.61
N VAL A 92 -3.90 3.38 6.03
CA VAL A 92 -5.07 3.38 5.16
C VAL A 92 -4.94 4.55 4.20
N TRP A 93 -5.02 4.24 2.91
CA TRP A 93 -4.99 5.25 1.87
C TRP A 93 -6.34 5.29 1.16
N ASP A 94 -7.20 6.21 1.63
CA ASP A 94 -8.43 6.56 0.95
C ASP A 94 -8.19 7.80 0.09
N PHE A 95 -8.59 7.68 -1.18
CA PHE A 95 -8.38 8.65 -2.24
C PHE A 95 -9.59 9.52 -2.42
#